data_AF-A0A2V6SMI6-F1
#
_entry.id   AF-A0A2V6SMI6-F1
#
_cell.length_a   1.000
_cell.length_b   1.000
_cell.length_c   1.000
_cell.angle_alpha   90.00
_cell.angle_beta   90.00
_cell.angle_gamma   90.00
#
_symmetry.space_group_name_H-M   'P 1'
#
loop_
_entity.id
_entity.type
_entity.pdbx_description
1 polymer ?
#
loop_
_entity_poly.entity_id
_entity_poly.type
_entity_poly.pdbx_seq_one_letter_code
_entity_poly.pdbx_strand_id
1 'polypeptide(L)' 'MPETPNPEVVTLFALVANRYGDRMTTEQLDEIKKMVEGQVEAARALRAVRLNNADEPFQAFTAYRGEP' A
#
# COMPACT_ATOMS: atom_id res chain seq x y z
N MET A 1 -6.14 -1.84 27.88
CA MET A 1 -6.53 -0.52 27.35
C MET A 1 -6.85 -0.72 25.88
N PRO A 2 -7.87 -0.06 25.28
CA PRO A 2 -8.05 -0.15 23.83
C PRO A 2 -6.78 0.40 23.18
N GLU A 3 -6.20 -0.36 22.25
CA GLU A 3 -5.00 0.08 21.54
C GLU A 3 -5.36 1.29 20.68
N THR A 4 -4.56 2.35 20.77
CA THR A 4 -4.74 3.53 19.93
C THR A 4 -4.55 3.11 18.47
N PRO A 5 -5.52 3.39 17.56
CA PRO A 5 -5.38 3.02 16.16
C PRO A 5 -4.12 3.62 15.55
N ASN A 6 -3.41 2.84 14.72
CA ASN A 6 -2.22 3.32 14.02
C ASN A 6 -2.60 4.53 13.13
N PRO A 7 -1.97 5.71 13.32
CA PRO A 7 -2.34 6.93 12.59
C PRO A 7 -2.13 6.83 11.08
N GLU A 8 -1.16 6.03 10.62
CA GLU A 8 -0.92 5.78 9.19
C GLU A 8 -2.10 5.03 8.57
N VAL A 9 -2.59 3.98 9.24
CA VAL A 9 -3.76 3.20 8.83
C VAL A 9 -4.99 4.10 8.75
N VAL A 10 -5.25 4.90 9.78
CA VAL A 10 -6.40 5.82 9.81
C VAL A 10 -6.37 6.78 8.63
N THR A 11 -5.19 7.36 8.34
CA THR A 11 -5.00 8.33 7.26
C THR A 11 -5.21 7.69 5.89
N LEU A 12 -4.60 6.52 5.65
CA LEU A 12 -4.70 5.81 4.38
C LEU A 12 -6.12 5.28 4.13
N PHE A 13 -6.77 4.75 5.17
CA PHE A 13 -8.17 4.32 5.08
C PHE A 13 -9.09 5.49 4.73
N ALA A 14 -8.92 6.65 5.37
CA ALA A 14 -9.72 7.84 5.07
C ALA A 14 -9.58 8.27 3.61
N LEU A 15 -8.37 8.13 3.02
CA LEU A 15 -8.09 8.46 1.63
C LEU A 15 -8.83 7.50 0.66
N VAL A 16 -8.85 6.21 0.98
CA VAL A 16 -9.58 5.19 0.21
C VAL A 16 -11.09 5.39 0.33
N ALA A 17 -11.59 5.59 1.55
CA ALA A 17 -13.00 5.84 1.81
C ALA A 17 -13.51 7.12 1.12
N ASN A 18 -12.72 8.20 1.14
CA ASN A 18 -13.08 9.43 0.43
C ASN A 18 -13.17 9.23 -1.09
N ARG A 19 -12.29 8.41 -1.68
CA ARG A 19 -12.23 8.22 -3.13
C ARG A 19 -13.23 7.19 -3.67
N TYR A 20 -13.53 6.16 -2.89
CA TYR A 20 -14.28 4.99 -3.36
C TYR A 20 -15.44 4.57 -2.45
N GLY A 21 -15.61 5.19 -1.28
CA GLY A 21 -16.57 4.76 -0.27
C GLY A 21 -18.03 4.80 -0.74
N ASP A 22 -18.39 5.76 -1.59
CA ASP A 22 -19.74 5.88 -2.16
C ASP A 22 -20.16 4.66 -3.02
N ARG A 23 -19.20 3.81 -3.40
CA ARG A 23 -19.42 2.61 -4.22
C ARG A 23 -19.34 1.31 -3.41
N MET A 24 -19.20 1.42 -2.09
CA MET A 24 -18.93 0.28 -1.20
C MET A 24 -19.99 0.18 -0.11
N THR A 25 -20.32 -1.05 0.27
CA THR A 25 -21.10 -1.28 1.49
C THR A 25 -20.23 -1.09 2.74
N THR A 26 -20.85 -0.99 3.90
CA THR A 26 -20.15 -0.89 5.18
C THR A 26 -19.24 -2.11 5.41
N GLU A 27 -19.69 -3.31 5.07
CA GLU A 27 -18.92 -4.54 5.23
C GLU A 27 -17.68 -4.53 4.31
N GLN A 28 -17.82 -4.02 3.09
CA GLN A 28 -16.69 -3.85 2.19
C GLN A 28 -15.69 -2.81 2.72
N LEU A 29 -16.16 -1.72 3.31
CA LEU A 29 -15.31 -0.72 3.96
C LEU A 29 -14.55 -1.30 5.15
N ASP A 30 -15.18 -2.14 5.96
CA ASP A 30 -14.52 -2.84 7.07
C ASP A 30 -13.41 -3.79 6.57
N GLU A 31 -13.65 -4.53 5.48
CA GLU A 31 -12.62 -5.35 4.86
C GLU A 31 -11.48 -4.51 4.27
N ILE A 32 -11.79 -3.38 3.63
CA ILE A 32 -10.77 -2.43 3.15
C ILE A 32 -9.91 -1.92 4.30
N LYS A 33 -10.49 -1.63 5.47
CA LYS A 33 -9.72 -1.21 6.64
C LYS A 33 -8.71 -2.28 7.08
N LYS A 34 -9.13 -3.55 7.15
CA LYS A 34 -8.23 -4.69 7.45
C LYS A 34 -7.13 -4.83 6.40
N MET A 35 -7.47 -4.65 5.12
CA MET A 35 -6.48 -4.68 4.04
C MET A 35 -5.45 -3.55 4.16
N VAL A 36 -5.87 -2.33 4.50
CA VAL A 36 -4.96 -1.20 4.72
C VAL A 36 -4.03 -1.49 5.90
N GLU A 37 -4.53 -2.05 7.00
CA GLU A 37 -3.70 -2.49 8.13
C GLU A 37 -2.61 -3.49 7.68
N GLY A 38 -3.01 -4.53 6.95
CA GLY A 38 -2.07 -5.52 6.41
C GLY A 38 -1.03 -4.91 5.45
N GLN A 39 -1.43 -3.95 4.61
CA GLN A 39 -0.53 -3.26 3.68
C GLN A 39 0.47 -2.36 4.40
N VAL A 40 0.08 -1.69 5.49
CA VAL A 40 0.99 -0.87 6.30
C VAL A 40 2.07 -1.74 6.94
N GLU A 41 1.69 -2.89 7.51
CA GLU A 41 2.65 -3.83 8.09
C GLU A 41 3.58 -4.44 7.04
N ALA A 42 3.03 -4.85 5.88
CA ALA A 42 3.84 -5.34 4.77
C ALA A 42 4.83 -4.28 4.26
N ALA A 43 4.38 -3.02 4.10
CA ALA A 43 5.23 -1.92 3.68
C ALA A 43 6.32 -1.61 4.71
N ARG A 44 6.03 -1.70 6.01
CA ARG A 44 7.02 -1.58 7.07
C ARG A 44 8.09 -2.67 6.96
N ALA A 45 7.70 -3.92 6.72
CA ALA A 45 8.63 -5.02 6.52
C ALA A 45 9.51 -4.81 5.27
N LEU A 46 8.93 -4.35 4.16
CA LEU A 46 9.68 -4.05 2.94
C LEU A 46 10.69 -2.91 3.14
N ARG A 47 10.30 -1.83 3.84
CA ARG A 47 11.20 -0.70 4.15
C ARG A 47 12.35 -1.05 5.09
N ALA A 48 12.22 -2.14 5.85
CA ALA A 48 13.30 -2.63 6.70
C ALA A 48 14.42 -3.33 5.91
N VAL A 49 14.19 -3.68 4.64
CA VAL A 49 15.21 -4.24 3.76
C VAL A 49 16.19 -3.13 3.37
N ARG A 50 17.47 -3.31 3.72
CA ARG A 50 18.54 -2.37 3.35
C ARG A 50 18.91 -2.57 1.88
N LEU A 51 18.77 -1.50 1.11
CA LEU A 51 19.22 -1.43 -0.29
C LEU A 51 20.51 -0.62 -0.40
N ASN A 52 21.35 -0.97 -1.36
CA ASN A 52 22.47 -0.18 -1.85
C ASN A 52 22.01 0.68 -3.03
N ASN A 53 22.73 1.77 -3.30
CA ASN A 53 22.40 2.66 -4.43
C ASN A 53 22.47 1.96 -5.81
N ALA A 54 23.19 0.84 -5.91
CA ALA A 54 23.30 0.05 -7.13
C ALA A 54 22.22 -1.04 -7.26
N ASP A 55 21.33 -1.20 -6.27
CA ASP A 55 20.24 -2.17 -6.34
C ASP A 55 19.16 -1.65 -7.30
N GLU A 56 19.05 -2.29 -8.47
CA GLU A 56 18.10 -1.91 -9.51
C GLU A 56 16.70 -2.51 -9.25
N PRO A 57 15.63 -1.89 -9.80
CA PRO A 57 14.32 -2.52 -9.82
C PRO A 57 14.35 -3.89 -10.50
N PHE A 58 13.54 -4.83 -10.03
CA PHE A 58 13.44 -6.18 -10.62
C PHE A 58 13.18 -6.16 -12.13
N GLN A 59 12.37 -5.20 -12.58
CA GLN A 59 12.16 -4.92 -14.00
C GLN A 59 12.83 -3.60 -14.37
N ALA A 60 14.04 -3.67 -14.89
CA ALA A 60 14.72 -2.52 -15.47
C ALA A 60 14.00 -2.05 -16.74
N PHE A 61 13.96 -0.73 -16.94
CA PHE A 61 13.45 -0.17 -18.18
C PHE A 61 14.34 -0.58 -19.36
N THR A 62 13.72 -1.15 -20.39
CA THR A 62 14.37 -1.41 -21.68
C THR A 62 13.62 -0.66 -22.76
N ALA A 63 14.30 0.26 -23.45
CA ALA A 63 13.71 0.95 -24.59
C ALA A 63 13.38 -0.07 -25.69
N TYR A 64 12.18 0.03 -26.24
CA TYR A 64 11.79 -0.74 -27.41
C TYR A 64 12.67 -0.34 -28.60
N ARG A 65 13.36 -1.30 -29.23
CA ARG A 65 14.31 -1.04 -30.32
C ARG A 65 13.78 -1.29 -31.72
N GLY A 66 12.59 -1.88 -31.86
CA GLY A 66 11.99 -2.13 -33.17
C GLY A 66 12.84 -2.97 -34.14
N GLU A 67 13.78 -3.78 -33.62
CA GLU A 67 14.53 -4.72 -34.46
C GLU A 67 13.56 -5.76 -35.03
N PRO A 68 13.68 -6.12 -36.33
CA PRO A 68 12.78 -7.03 -37.01
C PRO A 68 12.83 -8.47 -36.47
#